data_AF-A0A0R2LPJ1-F1
#
_entry.id   AF-A0A0R2LPJ1-F1
#
_cell.length_a   1.000
_cell.length_b   1.000
_cell.length_c   1.000
_cell.angle_alpha   90.00
_cell.angle_beta   90.00
_cell.angle_gamma   90.00
#
_symmetry.space_group_name_H-M   'P 1'
#
loop_
_entity.id
_entity.type
_entity.pdbx_description
1 polymer ?
#
loop_
_entity_poly.entity_id
_entity_poly.type
_entity_poly.pdbx_seq_one_letter_code
_entity_poly.pdbx_strand_id
1 'polypeptide(L)'
;MDLAISILLIVLAVIVSVLGTYLFLHRNHSFLIFHPEKHRGLRLFCTFFGIFMLFCAVLTVIVIFFDPTWLLVTVIFLDVLSTFSVPFVLWGYTL
;
A
#
# COMPACT_ATOMS: atom_id res chain seq x y z
N MET A 1 17.95 -2.19 15.59
CA MET A 1 16.93 -1.13 15.62
C MET A 1 16.20 -1.16 16.97
N ASP A 2 15.70 -0.03 17.46
CA ASP A 2 14.97 0.00 18.73
C ASP A 2 13.70 -0.87 18.66
N LEU A 3 13.37 -1.52 19.79
CA LEU A 3 12.21 -2.41 19.88
C LEU A 3 10.91 -1.70 19.48
N ALA A 4 10.73 -0.45 19.92
CA ALA A 4 9.56 0.37 19.60
C ALA A 4 9.42 0.63 18.09
N ILE A 5 10.53 0.95 17.41
CA ILE A 5 10.55 1.19 15.95
C ILE A 5 10.20 -0.10 15.20
N SER A 6 10.76 -1.23 15.65
CA SER A 6 10.51 -2.54 15.05
C SER A 6 9.03 -2.92 15.12
N ILE A 7 8.40 -2.73 16.28
CA ILE A 7 6.95 -2.98 16.46
C ILE A 7 6.14 -2.08 15.52
N LEU A 8 6.49 -0.80 15.42
CA LEU A 8 5.77 0.15 14.57
C LEU A 8 5.88 -0.22 13.08
N LEU A 9 7.07 -0.67 12.63
CA LEU A 9 7.28 -1.13 11.25
C LEU A 9 6.51 -2.43 10.95
N ILE A 10 6.39 -3.34 11.91
CA ILE A 10 5.56 -4.55 11.74
C ILE A 10 4.10 -4.15 11.56
N VAL A 11 3.58 -3.25 12.40
CA VAL A 11 2.20 -2.75 12.28
C VAL A 11 2.00 -2.05 10.94
N LEU A 12 2.95 -1.22 10.51
CA LEU A 12 2.91 -0.55 9.20
C LEU A 12 2.88 -1.57 8.06
N ALA A 13 3.75 -2.57 8.07
CA ALA A 13 3.79 -3.62 7.06
C ALA A 13 2.47 -4.38 6.96
N VAL A 14 1.83 -4.68 8.10
CA VAL A 14 0.51 -5.32 8.13
C VAL A 14 -0.56 -4.41 7.51
N ILE A 15 -0.59 -3.13 7.87
CA ILE A 15 -1.57 -2.16 7.33
C ILE A 15 -1.42 -2.03 5.82
N VAL A 16 -0.19 -1.80 5.34
CA VAL A 16 0.11 -1.65 3.90
C VAL A 16 -0.20 -2.95 3.15
N SER A 17 0.10 -4.10 3.74
CA SER A 17 -0.23 -5.41 3.15
C SER A 17 -1.74 -5.62 3.03
N VAL A 18 -2.52 -5.25 4.06
CA VAL A 18 -3.98 -5.36 4.04
C VAL A 18 -4.58 -4.42 2.97
N LEU A 19 -4.12 -3.16 2.90
CA LEU A 19 -4.54 -2.20 1.87
C LEU A 19 -4.21 -2.68 0.46
N GLY A 20 -2.97 -3.13 0.23
CA GLY A 20 -2.52 -3.65 -1.06
C GLY A 20 -3.32 -4.87 -1.50
N THR A 21 -3.54 -5.82 -0.57
CA THR A 21 -4.39 -7.00 -0.82
C THR A 21 -5.83 -6.59 -1.13
N TYR A 22 -6.39 -5.66 -0.36
CA TYR A 22 -7.76 -5.20 -0.53
C TYR A 22 -7.99 -4.59 -1.92
N LEU A 23 -7.11 -3.68 -2.35
CA LEU A 23 -7.13 -3.09 -3.69
C LEU A 23 -6.99 -4.15 -4.78
N PHE A 24 -6.05 -5.08 -4.61
CA PHE A 24 -5.78 -6.10 -5.60
C PHE A 24 -6.92 -7.10 -5.76
N LEU A 25 -7.55 -7.50 -4.66
CA LEU A 25 -8.66 -8.46 -4.66
C LEU A 25 -9.94 -7.85 -5.25
N HIS A 26 -10.18 -6.57 -4.96
CA HIS A 26 -11.33 -5.83 -5.50
C HIS A 26 -11.09 -5.19 -6.87
N ARG A 27 -9.97 -5.48 -7.56
CA ARG A 27 -9.69 -4.93 -8.90
C ARG A 27 -10.76 -5.22 -9.95
N ASN A 28 -11.58 -6.25 -9.73
CA ASN A 28 -12.56 -6.75 -10.69
C ASN A 28 -13.98 -6.84 -10.09
N HIS A 29 -14.16 -6.34 -8.87
CA HIS A 29 -15.42 -6.36 -8.14
C HIS A 29 -15.70 -4.97 -7.57
N SER A 30 -16.97 -4.59 -7.54
CA SER A 30 -17.38 -3.35 -6.89
C SER A 30 -17.01 -3.37 -5.41
N PHE A 31 -16.48 -2.28 -4.90
CA PHE A 31 -16.18 -2.10 -3.48
C PHE A 31 -16.58 -0.69 -3.04
N LEU A 32 -17.17 -0.55 -1.85
CA LEU A 32 -17.76 0.71 -1.39
C LEU A 32 -18.72 1.29 -2.46
N ILE A 33 -18.39 2.47 -2.99
CA ILE A 33 -19.10 3.17 -4.07
C ILE A 33 -18.37 3.06 -5.42
N PHE A 34 -17.25 2.33 -5.44
CA PHE A 34 -16.34 2.25 -6.58
C PHE A 34 -16.64 1.02 -7.44
N HIS A 35 -16.63 1.24 -8.75
CA HIS A 35 -16.94 0.23 -9.77
C HIS A 35 -15.72 0.02 -10.70
N PRO A 36 -14.62 -0.59 -10.23
CA PRO A 36 -13.44 -0.85 -11.06
C PRO A 36 -13.75 -1.73 -12.28
N GLU A 37 -14.80 -2.54 -12.23
CA GLU A 37 -15.30 -3.32 -13.37
C GLU A 37 -15.82 -2.46 -14.52
N LYS A 38 -16.29 -1.24 -14.25
CA LYS A 38 -16.80 -0.29 -15.26
C LYS A 38 -15.72 0.67 -15.75
N HIS A 39 -14.76 1.01 -14.89
CA HIS A 39 -13.72 1.99 -15.19
C HIS A 39 -12.35 1.32 -15.34
N ARG A 40 -11.89 1.18 -16.58
CA ARG A 40 -10.58 0.56 -16.90
C ARG A 40 -9.41 1.22 -16.16
N GLY A 41 -9.45 2.55 -15.98
CA GLY A 41 -8.43 3.30 -15.22
C GLY A 41 -8.38 2.90 -13.75
N LEU A 42 -9.54 2.79 -13.10
CA LEU A 42 -9.65 2.40 -11.70
C LEU A 42 -9.21 0.94 -11.47
N ARG A 43 -9.55 0.04 -12.39
CA ARG A 43 -9.04 -1.35 -12.37
C ARG A 43 -7.53 -1.42 -12.53
N LEU A 44 -6.95 -0.65 -13.45
CA LEU A 44 -5.50 -0.59 -13.62
C LEU A 44 -4.84 -0.09 -12.34
N PHE A 45 -5.38 1.00 -11.77
CA PHE A 45 -4.90 1.55 -10.51
C PHE A 45 -4.97 0.50 -9.39
N CYS A 46 -6.12 -0.12 -9.14
CA CYS A 46 -6.26 -1.14 -8.10
C CYS A 46 -5.29 -2.32 -8.29
N THR A 47 -5.00 -2.70 -9.55
CA THR A 47 -4.08 -3.79 -9.86
C THR A 47 -2.62 -3.39 -9.62
N PHE A 48 -2.13 -2.38 -10.31
CA PHE A 48 -0.72 -1.97 -10.24
C PHE A 48 -0.38 -1.42 -8.86
N PHE A 49 -1.26 -0.60 -8.31
CA PHE A 49 -1.05 0.04 -7.02
C PHE A 49 -1.18 -0.95 -5.86
N GLY A 50 -2.12 -1.90 -5.95
CA GLY A 50 -2.23 -2.99 -4.99
C GLY A 50 -0.98 -3.87 -4.97
N ILE A 51 -0.46 -4.28 -6.13
CA ILE A 51 0.82 -5.03 -6.23
C ILE A 51 1.97 -4.21 -5.66
N PHE A 52 2.05 -2.92 -6.01
CA PHE A 52 3.10 -2.03 -5.53
C PHE A 52 3.11 -1.93 -4.00
N MET A 53 1.94 -1.72 -3.38
CA MET A 53 1.83 -1.72 -1.91
C MET A 53 2.24 -3.05 -1.29
N LEU A 54 1.87 -4.19 -1.88
CA LEU A 54 2.32 -5.50 -1.40
C LEU A 54 3.84 -5.65 -1.48
N PHE A 55 4.45 -5.13 -2.55
CA PHE A 55 5.90 -5.10 -2.67
C PHE A 55 6.54 -4.21 -1.59
N CYS A 56 5.97 -3.03 -1.32
CA CYS A 56 6.43 -2.16 -0.23
C CYS A 56 6.37 -2.88 1.12
N ALA A 57 5.24 -3.54 1.44
CA ALA A 57 5.07 -4.28 2.68
C ALA A 57 6.14 -5.38 2.86
N VAL A 58 6.48 -6.11 1.79
CA VAL A 58 7.57 -7.11 1.81
C VAL A 58 8.92 -6.44 2.07
N LEU A 59 9.20 -5.29 1.45
CA LEU A 59 10.42 -4.53 1.74
C LEU A 59 10.46 -4.07 3.20
N THR A 60 9.35 -3.60 3.75
CA THR A 60 9.25 -3.17 5.16
C THR A 60 9.58 -4.32 6.10
N VAL A 61 9.12 -5.55 5.80
CA VAL A 61 9.51 -6.76 6.54
C VAL A 61 11.01 -7.03 6.43
N ILE A 62 11.59 -6.91 5.23
CA ILE A 62 13.03 -7.14 5.03
C ILE A 62 13.86 -6.11 5.81
N VAL A 63 13.47 -4.84 5.81
CA VAL A 63 14.17 -3.76 6.56
C VAL A 63 14.32 -4.12 8.03
N ILE A 64 13.31 -4.74 8.64
CA ILE A 64 13.32 -5.11 10.07
C ILE A 64 14.49 -6.06 10.42
N PHE A 65 14.96 -6.87 9.47
CA PHE A 65 16.04 -7.83 9.72
C PHE A 65 17.44 -7.30 9.37
N PHE A 66 17.55 -6.39 8.40
CA PHE A 66 18.85 -5.95 7.87
C PHE A 66 19.31 -4.58 8.39
N ASP A 67 18.39 -3.78 8.96
CA ASP A 67 18.64 -2.47 9.57
C ASP A 67 19.52 -1.45 8.80
N PRO A 68 19.53 -1.35 7.44
CA PRO A 68 20.25 -0.27 6.78
C PRO A 68 19.45 1.02 6.92
N THR A 69 20.02 2.06 7.52
CA THR A 69 19.31 3.34 7.76
C THR A 69 18.78 3.98 6.47
N TRP A 70 19.53 3.87 5.37
CA TRP A 70 19.11 4.37 4.06
C TRP A 70 17.89 3.62 3.51
N LEU A 71 17.84 2.30 3.69
CA LEU A 71 16.72 1.47 3.25
C LEU A 71 15.47 1.76 4.09
N LEU A 72 15.64 1.96 5.40
CA LEU A 72 14.55 2.32 6.29
C LEU A 72 13.87 3.65 5.88
N VAL A 73 14.66 4.71 5.64
CA VAL A 73 14.11 6.02 5.25
C VAL A 73 13.38 5.94 3.91
N THR A 74 13.97 5.24 2.94
CA THR A 74 13.35 5.10 1.61
C THR A 74 12.03 4.33 1.66
N VAL A 75 11.98 3.22 2.43
CA VAL A 75 10.76 2.41 2.56
C VAL A 75 9.65 3.16 3.29
N ILE A 76 9.95 3.84 4.40
CA ILE A 76 8.95 4.64 5.13
C ILE A 76 8.37 5.74 4.21
N PHE A 77 9.23 6.44 3.47
CA PHE A 77 8.78 7.48 2.54
C PHE A 77 7.86 6.90 1.44
N LEU A 78 8.20 5.73 0.92
CA LEU A 78 7.41 5.01 -0.08
C LEU A 78 6.05 4.55 0.47
N ASP A 79 6.02 4.01 1.70
CA ASP A 79 4.80 3.57 2.40
C ASP A 79 3.83 4.73 2.63
N VAL A 80 4.35 5.89 3.07
CA VAL A 80 3.55 7.10 3.29
C VAL A 80 2.97 7.63 1.96
N LEU A 81 3.80 7.77 0.92
CA LEU A 81 3.34 8.22 -0.39
C LEU A 81 2.29 7.28 -0.98
N SER A 82 2.51 5.96 -0.84
CA SER A 82 1.58 4.98 -1.37
C SER A 82 0.24 5.08 -0.65
N THR A 83 0.23 5.09 0.68
CA THR A 83 -0.98 5.18 1.49
C THR A 83 -1.75 6.47 1.22
N PHE A 84 -1.06 7.59 0.99
CA PHE A 84 -1.68 8.88 0.69
C PHE A 84 -2.33 8.93 -0.71
N SER A 85 -1.73 8.29 -1.70
CA SER A 85 -2.24 8.34 -3.08
C SER A 85 -3.56 7.59 -3.29
N VAL A 86 -3.81 6.53 -2.50
CA VAL A 86 -5.04 5.73 -2.59
C VAL A 86 -6.30 6.58 -2.39
N PRO A 87 -6.49 7.30 -1.28
CA PRO A 87 -7.67 8.13 -1.08
C PRO A 87 -7.75 9.28 -2.10
N PHE A 88 -6.62 9.83 -2.54
CA PHE A 88 -6.59 10.89 -3.55
C PHE A 88 -7.15 10.42 -4.90
N VAL A 89 -6.71 9.25 -5.38
CA VAL A 89 -7.23 8.67 -6.62
C VAL A 89 -8.69 8.31 -6.48
N LEU A 90 -9.07 7.69 -5.36
CA LEU A 90 -10.47 7.33 -5.09
C LEU A 90 -11.38 8.56 -5.07
N TRP A 91 -10.96 9.66 -4.46
CA TRP A 91 -11.72 10.91 -4.46
C TRP A 91 -11.99 11.42 -5.90
N GLY A 92 -11.02 11.31 -6.80
CA GLY A 92 -11.17 11.68 -8.20
C GLY A 92 -12.28 10.93 -8.96
N TYR A 93 -12.70 9.76 -8.49
CA TYR A 93 -13.82 8.97 -9.07
C TYR A 93 -15.15 9.18 -8.36
N THR A 94 -15.20 10.00 -7.30
CA THR A 94 -16.44 10.36 -6.59
C THR A 94 -17.00 11.72 -6.99
N LEU A 95 -16.22 12.52 -7.73
CA LEU A 95 -16.63 13.78 -8.36
C LEU A 95 -17.39 13.51 -9.66
#